data_AF-A0A2E5V5E9-F1
#
_entry.id   AF-A0A2E5V5E9-F1
#
_cell.length_a   1.000
_cell.length_b   1.000
_cell.length_c   1.000
_cell.angle_alpha   90.00
_cell.angle_beta   90.00
_cell.angle_gamma   90.00
#
_symmetry.space_group_name_H-M   'P 1'
#
loop_
_entity.id
_entity.type
_entity.pdbx_description
1 polymer ?
#
loop_
_entity_poly.entity_id
_entity_poly.type
_entity_poly.pdbx_seq_one_letter_code
_entity_poly.pdbx_strand_id
1 'polypeptide(L)'
;MIQTYIQKLISQNRVSKQLTGTLCLGLLLFSGLSSPSISKTATDNSNWAPTSSERLIKLPPNYLKKSIDRDFERSGLANALYQNQDSISLKIETLRDIQSSIGQTDDAELKIELRHQYLAEKQAYLELVAKDQKFRRKRTETKLKLYEKLLKGLNRKKKSLTPQKARLLEQQIKAKKRFNASIYEVDKKLFQYGVMEESKYARNYAKNADAIHRLIQAIKNHPSSELAGPHQVGQSKSDFIRQIMHGLEASLAILDQEKQILGYMAKVVSLDARALAESLPEAQVVRKDSNKPLKAIEFFIN
;
A
#
# COMPACT_ATOMS: atom_id res chain seq x y z
N MET A 1 1.84 -43.02 19.99
CA MET A 1 1.73 -41.60 20.41
C MET A 1 0.97 -40.70 19.43
N ILE A 2 0.67 -41.15 18.20
CA ILE A 2 -0.16 -40.39 17.23
C ILE A 2 -1.65 -40.71 17.37
N GLN A 3 -2.00 -41.89 17.91
CA GLN A 3 -3.39 -42.32 18.09
C GLN A 3 -4.15 -41.55 19.18
N THR A 4 -3.45 -40.95 20.14
CA THR A 4 -4.03 -40.10 21.21
C THR A 4 -4.29 -38.66 20.78
N TYR A 5 -3.67 -38.18 19.69
CA TYR A 5 -3.88 -36.81 19.20
C TYR A 5 -5.14 -36.70 18.33
N ILE A 6 -5.49 -37.76 17.60
CA ILE A 6 -6.67 -37.80 16.72
C ILE A 6 -7.98 -37.90 17.53
N GLN A 7 -8.00 -38.59 18.67
CA GLN A 7 -9.21 -38.63 19.52
C GLN A 7 -9.54 -37.28 20.18
N LYS A 8 -8.56 -36.41 20.40
CA LYS A 8 -8.78 -35.09 21.03
C LYS A 8 -9.41 -34.06 20.09
N LEU A 9 -9.25 -34.23 18.77
CA LEU A 9 -9.83 -33.36 17.75
C LEU A 9 -11.29 -33.72 17.40
N ILE A 10 -11.70 -34.97 17.66
CA ILE A 10 -13.08 -35.42 17.39
C ILE A 10 -14.03 -35.06 18.54
N SER A 11 -13.53 -34.83 19.76
CA SER A 11 -14.36 -34.47 20.92
C SER A 11 -14.71 -32.99 21.04
N GLN A 12 -14.12 -32.09 20.23
CA GLN A 12 -14.36 -30.65 20.33
C GLN A 12 -15.36 -30.09 19.30
N ASN A 13 -15.85 -30.90 18.36
CA ASN A 13 -16.71 -30.40 17.27
C ASN A 13 -18.17 -30.86 17.34
N ARG A 14 -18.69 -31.16 18.54
CA ARG A 14 -20.12 -31.40 18.78
C ARG A 14 -20.69 -30.41 19.80
N VAL A 15 -21.14 -29.26 19.30
CA VAL A 15 -22.20 -28.45 19.95
C VAL A 15 -23.16 -28.00 18.84
N SER A 16 -24.05 -28.91 18.45
CA SER A 16 -25.51 -28.81 18.60
C SER A 16 -26.19 -27.67 17.81
N LYS A 17 -26.64 -27.99 16.59
CA LYS A 17 -27.96 -27.53 16.13
C LYS A 17 -28.98 -28.53 16.67
N GLN A 18 -30.07 -28.05 17.29
CA GLN A 18 -31.45 -28.50 17.08
C GLN A 18 -32.42 -27.79 18.04
N LEU A 19 -33.58 -27.47 17.47
CA LEU A 19 -34.95 -27.48 18.03
C LEU A 19 -35.52 -26.26 18.78
N THR A 20 -36.56 -25.76 18.12
CA THR A 20 -37.77 -25.05 18.53
C THR A 20 -38.31 -25.35 19.93
N GLY A 21 -38.87 -24.32 20.57
CA GLY A 21 -39.78 -24.45 21.73
C GLY A 21 -40.43 -23.12 22.11
N THR A 22 -41.70 -22.94 21.74
CA THR A 22 -42.63 -21.90 22.19
C THR A 22 -43.35 -22.32 23.47
N LEU A 23 -43.39 -21.46 24.52
CA LEU A 23 -44.60 -20.96 25.23
C LEU A 23 -44.31 -20.42 26.65
N CYS A 24 -44.95 -19.27 26.93
CA CYS A 24 -45.39 -18.70 28.22
C CYS A 24 -44.33 -18.30 29.26
N LEU A 25 -44.46 -17.25 30.08
CA LEU A 25 -45.38 -16.13 30.28
C LEU A 25 -44.65 -15.23 31.30
N GLY A 26 -44.59 -13.91 31.12
CA GLY A 26 -43.92 -13.04 32.10
C GLY A 26 -43.83 -11.58 31.68
N LEU A 27 -44.85 -10.82 32.06
CA LEU A 27 -44.92 -9.36 32.04
C LEU A 27 -43.62 -8.72 32.57
N LEU A 28 -43.06 -7.74 31.85
CA LEU A 28 -42.77 -6.39 32.38
C LEU A 28 -42.29 -5.44 31.28
N LEU A 29 -42.94 -4.29 31.25
CA LEU A 29 -42.75 -3.14 30.37
C LEU A 29 -41.33 -2.57 30.48
N PHE A 30 -40.63 -2.41 29.34
CA PHE A 30 -39.74 -1.25 29.17
C PHE A 30 -39.61 -0.89 27.68
N SER A 31 -40.17 0.26 27.35
CA SER A 31 -40.22 0.87 26.03
C SER A 31 -38.87 1.47 25.65
N GLY A 32 -38.38 1.10 24.47
CA GLY A 32 -37.83 2.01 23.45
C GLY A 32 -36.65 2.92 23.81
N LEU A 33 -35.48 2.61 23.25
CA LEU A 33 -34.59 3.52 22.50
C LEU A 33 -33.40 2.72 21.94
N SER A 34 -33.65 1.73 21.08
CA SER A 34 -32.60 1.15 20.23
C SER A 34 -32.41 2.08 19.03
N SER A 35 -31.45 3.00 19.17
CA SER A 35 -30.90 3.74 18.03
C SER A 35 -30.43 2.72 16.99
N PRO A 36 -30.87 2.79 15.71
CA PRO A 36 -30.23 2.03 14.66
C PRO A 36 -28.83 2.61 14.53
N SER A 37 -27.85 1.93 15.13
CA SER A 37 -26.45 2.13 14.79
C SER A 37 -26.35 1.80 13.31
N ILE A 38 -26.23 2.83 12.49
CA ILE A 38 -25.79 2.68 11.10
C ILE A 38 -24.42 2.02 11.19
N SER A 39 -24.37 0.70 11.07
CA SER A 39 -23.15 0.00 10.74
C SER A 39 -22.67 0.67 9.46
N LYS A 40 -21.61 1.48 9.56
CA LYS A 40 -20.78 1.78 8.41
C LYS A 40 -20.48 0.41 7.81
N THR A 41 -21.09 0.13 6.67
CA THR A 41 -20.59 -0.91 5.77
C THR A 41 -19.09 -0.75 5.76
N ALA A 42 -18.37 -1.83 6.07
CA ALA A 42 -16.92 -1.83 6.09
C ALA A 42 -16.50 -1.30 4.72
N THR A 43 -16.15 -0.01 4.65
CA THR A 43 -15.68 0.61 3.44
C THR A 43 -14.47 -0.22 3.07
N ASP A 44 -14.47 -0.78 1.85
CA ASP A 44 -13.34 -1.50 1.29
C ASP A 44 -12.06 -0.70 1.60
N ASN A 45 -11.36 -1.14 2.66
CA ASN A 45 -10.28 -0.37 3.25
C ASN A 45 -9.05 -0.41 2.32
N SER A 46 -9.14 -1.00 1.13
CA SER A 46 -8.08 -1.13 0.13
C SER A 46 -7.77 0.18 -0.64
N ASN A 47 -8.09 1.36 -0.08
CA ASN A 47 -7.84 2.64 -0.74
C ASN A 47 -6.73 3.46 -0.07
N TRP A 48 -5.94 4.14 -0.90
CA TRP A 48 -4.96 5.14 -0.46
C TRP A 48 -5.22 6.44 -1.21
N ALA A 49 -5.51 7.49 -0.46
CA ALA A 49 -5.82 8.81 -1.00
C ALA A 49 -4.97 9.87 -0.26
N PRO A 50 -3.69 10.03 -0.64
CA PRO A 50 -2.81 10.97 0.02
C PRO A 50 -3.28 12.42 -0.22
N THR A 51 -3.37 13.22 0.83
CA THR A 51 -3.72 14.64 0.72
C THR A 51 -2.49 15.46 0.33
N SER A 52 -2.59 16.18 -0.80
CA SER A 52 -1.57 17.14 -1.25
C SER A 52 -1.61 18.40 -0.37
N SER A 53 -1.11 18.31 0.86
CA SER A 53 -1.10 19.46 1.77
C SER A 53 0.01 20.46 1.41
N GLU A 54 -0.20 21.74 1.72
CA GLU A 54 0.82 22.78 1.56
C GLU A 54 2.11 22.47 2.33
N ARG A 55 1.99 21.66 3.38
CA ARG A 55 3.10 21.14 4.17
C ARG A 55 4.06 20.33 3.28
N LEU A 56 3.56 19.43 2.43
CA LEU A 56 4.39 18.65 1.49
C LEU A 56 5.15 19.54 0.49
N ILE A 57 4.53 20.63 0.05
CA ILE A 57 5.16 21.59 -0.87
C ILE A 57 6.34 22.32 -0.19
N LYS A 58 6.29 22.53 1.13
CA LYS A 58 7.35 23.21 1.89
C LYS A 58 8.49 22.28 2.35
N LEU A 59 8.25 20.97 2.43
CA LEU A 59 9.28 20.03 2.89
C LEU A 59 10.50 19.97 1.95
N PRO A 60 11.72 19.79 2.48
CA PRO A 60 12.87 19.47 1.65
C PRO A 60 12.68 18.13 0.91
N PRO A 61 13.33 17.93 -0.25
CA PRO A 61 13.21 16.74 -1.11
C PRO A 61 13.22 15.39 -0.37
N ASN A 62 14.17 15.18 0.53
CA ASN A 62 14.35 13.89 1.21
C ASN A 62 13.24 13.60 2.23
N TYR A 63 12.76 14.62 2.93
CA TYR A 63 11.64 14.49 3.85
C TYR A 63 10.32 14.31 3.11
N LEU A 64 10.18 14.87 1.91
CA LEU A 64 9.01 14.68 1.06
C LEU A 64 8.79 13.20 0.76
N LYS A 65 9.80 12.51 0.21
CA LYS A 65 9.69 11.07 -0.10
C LYS A 65 9.33 10.26 1.14
N LYS A 66 10.06 10.45 2.25
CA LYS A 66 9.83 9.70 3.50
C LYS A 66 8.45 9.94 4.10
N SER A 67 7.93 11.16 4.00
CA SER A 67 6.58 11.49 4.48
C SER A 67 5.49 10.79 3.67
N ILE A 68 5.63 10.74 2.34
CA ILE A 68 4.69 10.06 1.44
C ILE A 68 4.76 8.55 1.65
N ASP A 69 5.97 7.99 1.79
CA ASP A 69 6.14 6.56 2.06
C ASP A 69 5.49 6.17 3.39
N ARG A 70 5.70 6.95 4.46
CA ARG A 70 5.04 6.71 5.76
C ARG A 70 3.52 6.85 5.71
N ASP A 71 3.00 7.79 4.94
CA ASP A 71 1.56 7.94 4.72
C ASP A 71 0.97 6.71 4.03
N PHE A 72 1.67 6.19 3.02
CA PHE A 72 1.30 4.93 2.38
C PHE A 72 1.31 3.76 3.37
N GLU A 73 2.36 3.60 4.19
CA GLU A 73 2.46 2.48 5.14
C GLU A 73 1.28 2.41 6.12
N ARG A 74 0.64 3.55 6.41
CA ARG A 74 -0.54 3.62 7.30
C ARG A 74 -1.87 3.50 6.56
N SER A 75 -1.83 3.44 5.23
CA SER A 75 -3.02 3.35 4.40
C SER A 75 -3.58 1.93 4.42
N GLY A 76 -4.89 1.81 4.22
CA GLY A 76 -5.49 0.48 4.12
C GLY A 76 -5.14 -0.25 2.81
N LEU A 77 -4.72 0.47 1.75
CA LEU A 77 -4.10 -0.17 0.57
C LEU A 77 -2.79 -0.90 0.93
N ALA A 78 -1.95 -0.34 1.81
CA ALA A 78 -0.74 -1.01 2.26
C ALA A 78 -1.07 -2.27 3.06
N ASN A 79 -2.03 -2.18 3.98
CA ASN A 79 -2.49 -3.35 4.73
C ASN A 79 -3.03 -4.45 3.79
N ALA A 80 -3.88 -4.09 2.83
CA ALA A 80 -4.41 -5.04 1.84
C ALA A 80 -3.31 -5.67 0.98
N LEU A 81 -2.27 -4.91 0.62
CA LEU A 81 -1.12 -5.40 -0.12
C LEU A 81 -0.33 -6.42 0.72
N TYR A 82 0.02 -6.09 1.97
CA TYR A 82 0.78 -7.00 2.83
C TYR A 82 0.02 -8.28 3.14
N GLN A 83 -1.26 -8.18 3.50
CA GLN A 83 -2.12 -9.36 3.73
C GLN A 83 -2.20 -10.27 2.50
N ASN A 84 -2.24 -9.68 1.30
CA ASN A 84 -2.23 -10.44 0.06
C ASN A 84 -0.88 -11.11 -0.19
N GLN A 85 0.24 -10.47 0.15
CA GLN A 85 1.59 -11.06 0.06
C GLN A 85 1.79 -12.21 1.03
N ASP A 86 1.26 -12.11 2.25
CA ASP A 86 1.24 -13.23 3.21
C ASP A 86 0.44 -14.40 2.64
N SER A 87 -0.72 -14.12 2.04
CA SER A 87 -1.56 -15.14 1.39
C SER A 87 -0.84 -15.81 0.21
N ILE A 88 -0.09 -15.04 -0.61
CA ILE A 88 0.74 -15.58 -1.70
C ILE A 88 1.81 -16.52 -1.14
N SER A 89 2.49 -16.12 -0.06
CA SER A 89 3.56 -16.92 0.55
C SER A 89 3.04 -18.26 1.07
N LEU A 90 1.92 -18.25 1.81
CA LEU A 90 1.25 -19.46 2.27
C LEU A 90 0.79 -20.33 1.08
N LYS A 91 0.29 -19.71 0.01
CA LYS A 91 -0.15 -20.45 -1.19
C LYS A 91 1.02 -21.16 -1.89
N ILE A 92 2.20 -20.53 -1.95
CA ILE A 92 3.42 -21.17 -2.49
C ILE A 92 3.80 -22.41 -1.68
N GLU A 93 3.68 -22.37 -0.36
CA GLU A 93 3.91 -23.54 0.51
C GLU A 93 2.91 -24.65 0.20
N THR A 94 1.61 -24.34 0.15
CA THR A 94 0.58 -25.35 -0.19
C THR A 94 0.80 -25.98 -1.56
N LEU A 95 1.23 -25.20 -2.56
CA LEU A 95 1.55 -25.71 -3.89
C LEU A 95 2.76 -26.65 -3.85
N ARG A 96 3.80 -26.31 -3.09
CA ARG A 96 4.99 -27.14 -2.93
C ARG A 96 4.65 -28.47 -2.25
N ASP A 97 3.81 -28.43 -1.22
CA ASP A 97 3.40 -29.62 -0.50
C ASP A 97 2.61 -30.58 -1.39
N ILE A 98 1.61 -30.07 -2.13
CA ILE A 98 0.84 -30.89 -3.08
C ILE A 98 1.75 -31.45 -4.18
N GLN A 99 2.66 -30.63 -4.72
CA GLN A 99 3.62 -31.08 -5.73
C GLN A 99 4.52 -32.22 -5.21
N SER A 100 4.97 -32.13 -3.96
CA SER A 100 5.74 -33.20 -3.30
C SER A 100 4.90 -34.48 -3.16
N SER A 101 3.65 -34.36 -2.70
CA SER A 101 2.74 -35.50 -2.56
C SER A 101 2.46 -36.21 -3.88
N ILE A 102 2.30 -35.46 -4.99
CA ILE A 102 2.15 -36.03 -6.34
C ILE A 102 3.37 -36.89 -6.72
N GLY A 103 4.58 -36.45 -6.37
CA GLY A 103 5.83 -37.15 -6.70
C GLY A 103 6.10 -38.39 -5.83
N GLN A 104 5.54 -38.44 -4.63
CA GLN A 104 5.74 -39.54 -3.67
C GLN A 104 4.64 -40.61 -3.70
N THR A 105 3.51 -40.33 -4.36
CA THR A 105 2.36 -41.23 -4.40
C THR A 105 2.49 -42.23 -5.55
N ASP A 106 2.37 -43.52 -5.25
CA ASP A 106 2.35 -44.59 -6.26
C ASP A 106 0.93 -44.94 -6.74
N ASP A 107 -0.10 -44.62 -5.93
CA ASP A 107 -1.51 -44.80 -6.28
C ASP A 107 -1.92 -43.87 -7.43
N ALA A 108 -2.42 -44.44 -8.52
CA ALA A 108 -2.82 -43.73 -9.72
C ALA A 108 -4.08 -42.87 -9.52
N GLU A 109 -5.06 -43.34 -8.75
CA GLU A 109 -6.32 -42.62 -8.51
C GLU A 109 -6.06 -41.39 -7.63
N LEU A 110 -5.36 -41.60 -6.50
CA LEU A 110 -4.95 -40.52 -5.61
C LEU A 110 -4.06 -39.47 -6.34
N LYS A 111 -3.19 -39.91 -7.24
CA LYS A 111 -2.35 -39.02 -8.05
C LYS A 111 -3.18 -38.12 -8.98
N ILE A 112 -4.28 -38.62 -9.54
CA ILE A 112 -5.19 -37.83 -10.38
C ILE A 112 -5.90 -36.78 -9.52
N GLU A 113 -6.42 -37.16 -8.35
CA GLU A 113 -7.06 -36.22 -7.41
C GLU A 113 -6.12 -35.09 -6.98
N LEU A 114 -4.88 -35.44 -6.59
CA LEU A 114 -3.87 -34.46 -6.21
C LEU A 114 -3.52 -33.51 -7.37
N ARG A 115 -3.53 -33.98 -8.62
CA ARG A 115 -3.34 -33.13 -9.80
C ARG A 115 -4.50 -32.16 -10.01
N HIS A 116 -5.75 -32.59 -9.80
CA HIS A 116 -6.90 -31.69 -9.83
C HIS A 116 -6.80 -30.62 -8.75
N GLN A 117 -6.45 -31.01 -7.52
CA GLN A 117 -6.24 -30.06 -6.42
C GLN A 117 -5.10 -29.09 -6.75
N TYR A 118 -3.97 -29.58 -7.25
CA TYR A 118 -2.83 -28.75 -7.63
C TYR A 118 -3.19 -27.71 -8.69
N LEU A 119 -4.01 -28.10 -9.67
CA LEU A 119 -4.49 -27.20 -10.71
C LEU A 119 -5.42 -26.12 -10.15
N ALA A 120 -6.36 -26.49 -9.28
CA ALA A 120 -7.24 -25.53 -8.61
C ALA A 120 -6.44 -24.54 -7.76
N GLU A 121 -5.43 -25.02 -7.04
CA GLU A 121 -4.55 -24.17 -6.22
C GLU A 121 -3.65 -23.27 -7.07
N LYS A 122 -3.19 -23.73 -8.24
CA LYS A 122 -2.48 -22.90 -9.22
C LYS A 122 -3.36 -21.73 -9.71
N GLN A 123 -4.64 -21.99 -9.96
CA GLN A 123 -5.58 -20.94 -10.37
C GLN A 123 -5.79 -19.92 -9.25
N ALA A 124 -6.04 -20.38 -8.02
CA ALA A 124 -6.18 -19.51 -6.85
C ALA A 124 -4.91 -18.68 -6.59
N TYR A 125 -3.72 -19.26 -6.78
CA TYR A 125 -2.46 -18.55 -6.72
C TYR A 125 -2.39 -17.41 -7.75
N LEU A 126 -2.76 -17.67 -9.01
CA LEU A 126 -2.74 -16.64 -10.06
C LEU A 126 -3.68 -15.47 -9.74
N GLU A 127 -4.83 -15.73 -9.11
CA GLU A 127 -5.72 -14.68 -8.64
C GLU A 127 -5.05 -13.78 -7.60
N LEU A 128 -4.35 -14.38 -6.63
CA LEU A 128 -3.63 -13.64 -5.59
C LEU A 128 -2.49 -12.79 -6.18
N VAL A 129 -1.71 -13.34 -7.10
CA VAL A 129 -0.62 -12.58 -7.74
C VAL A 129 -1.16 -11.47 -8.65
N ALA A 130 -2.25 -11.73 -9.38
CA ALA A 130 -2.94 -10.70 -10.17
C ALA A 130 -3.46 -9.57 -9.27
N LYS A 131 -3.93 -9.89 -8.07
CA LYS A 131 -4.37 -8.90 -7.07
C LYS A 131 -3.20 -8.09 -6.49
N ASP A 132 -2.06 -8.73 -6.20
CA ASP A 132 -0.83 -8.03 -5.75
C ASP A 132 -0.34 -7.04 -6.82
N GLN A 133 -0.27 -7.49 -8.07
CA GLN A 133 0.08 -6.66 -9.22
C GLN A 133 -0.83 -5.43 -9.30
N LYS A 134 -2.15 -5.60 -9.16
CA LYS A 134 -3.12 -4.50 -9.15
C LYS A 134 -2.88 -3.52 -8.01
N PHE A 135 -2.60 -4.00 -6.80
CA PHE A 135 -2.31 -3.13 -5.65
C PHE A 135 -1.01 -2.34 -5.83
N ARG A 136 0.06 -2.99 -6.30
CA ARG A 136 1.34 -2.34 -6.61
C ARG A 136 1.20 -1.28 -7.71
N ARG A 137 0.40 -1.57 -8.74
CA ARG A 137 0.04 -0.58 -9.78
C ARG A 137 -0.72 0.60 -9.19
N LYS A 138 -1.79 0.35 -8.43
CA LYS A 138 -2.61 1.40 -7.80
C LYS A 138 -1.77 2.31 -6.89
N ARG A 139 -0.85 1.74 -6.10
CA ARG A 139 0.13 2.49 -5.30
C ARG A 139 1.00 3.39 -6.19
N THR A 140 1.58 2.82 -7.24
CA THR A 140 2.51 3.54 -8.13
C THR A 140 1.83 4.68 -8.88
N GLU A 141 0.64 4.44 -9.43
CA GLU A 141 -0.17 5.47 -10.10
C GLU A 141 -0.61 6.58 -9.15
N THR A 142 -1.05 6.23 -7.94
CA THR A 142 -1.46 7.21 -6.93
C THR A 142 -0.28 8.09 -6.51
N LYS A 143 0.89 7.48 -6.33
CA LYS A 143 2.14 8.17 -6.02
C LYS A 143 2.57 9.09 -7.17
N LEU A 144 2.48 8.64 -8.42
CA LEU A 144 2.76 9.43 -9.61
C LEU A 144 1.84 10.67 -9.68
N LYS A 145 0.52 10.47 -9.56
CA LYS A 145 -0.48 11.55 -9.54
C LYS A 145 -0.23 12.56 -8.43
N LEU A 146 0.22 12.11 -7.25
CA LEU A 146 0.60 12.99 -6.15
C LEU A 146 1.82 13.85 -6.53
N TYR A 147 2.88 13.25 -7.08
CA TYR A 147 4.07 14.00 -7.50
C TYR A 147 3.79 14.97 -8.65
N GLU A 148 2.93 14.62 -9.60
CA GLU A 148 2.45 15.55 -10.63
C GLU A 148 1.74 16.76 -10.02
N LYS A 149 0.85 16.54 -9.05
CA LYS A 149 0.16 17.63 -8.32
C LYS A 149 1.16 18.52 -7.59
N LEU A 150 2.17 17.93 -6.95
CA LEU A 150 3.22 18.68 -6.27
C LEU A 150 4.06 19.51 -7.25
N LEU A 151 4.43 18.95 -8.40
CA LEU A 151 5.17 19.66 -9.45
C LEU A 151 4.34 20.82 -10.03
N LYS A 152 3.05 20.59 -10.30
CA LYS A 152 2.10 21.64 -10.72
C LYS A 152 2.01 22.75 -9.66
N GLY A 153 1.95 22.39 -8.38
CA GLY A 153 1.94 23.34 -7.26
C GLY A 153 3.22 24.18 -7.14
N LEU A 154 4.39 23.56 -7.34
CA LEU A 154 5.68 24.27 -7.36
C LEU A 154 5.77 25.24 -8.55
N ASN A 155 5.35 24.80 -9.74
CA ASN A 155 5.32 25.64 -10.93
C ASN A 155 4.35 26.81 -10.77
N ARG A 156 3.18 26.59 -10.14
CA ARG A 156 2.23 27.67 -9.82
C ARG A 156 2.83 28.68 -8.86
N LYS A 157 3.57 28.25 -7.82
CA LYS A 157 4.30 29.17 -6.93
C LYS A 157 5.37 29.97 -7.66
N LYS A 158 6.16 29.32 -8.53
CA LYS A 158 7.16 29.97 -9.38
C LYS A 158 6.53 30.99 -10.32
N LYS A 159 5.38 30.67 -10.92
CA LYS A 159 4.60 31.57 -11.79
C LYS A 159 3.90 32.70 -11.01
N SER A 160 3.57 32.46 -9.73
CA SER A 160 3.02 33.46 -8.80
C SER A 160 4.06 34.42 -8.23
N LEU A 161 5.34 34.23 -8.56
CA LEU A 161 6.38 35.26 -8.43
C LEU A 161 6.11 36.33 -9.51
N THR A 162 5.04 37.10 -9.31
CA THR A 162 4.70 38.21 -10.21
C THR A 162 5.84 39.23 -10.20
N PRO A 163 6.05 40.00 -11.29
CA PRO A 163 7.07 41.06 -11.31
C PRO A 163 6.96 42.01 -10.10
N GLN A 164 5.75 42.26 -9.61
CA GLN A 164 5.51 43.02 -8.37
C GLN A 164 6.03 42.31 -7.12
N LYS A 165 5.80 41.00 -6.94
CA LYS A 165 6.35 40.25 -5.78
C LYS A 165 7.86 40.11 -5.84
N ALA A 166 8.43 39.94 -7.04
CA ALA A 166 9.88 39.95 -7.23
C ALA A 166 10.48 41.33 -6.86
N ARG A 167 9.85 42.42 -7.33
CA ARG A 167 10.20 43.79 -6.94
C ARG A 167 10.06 44.04 -5.44
N LEU A 168 9.01 43.53 -4.79
CA LEU A 168 8.83 43.65 -3.33
C LEU A 168 9.91 42.90 -2.57
N LEU A 169 10.28 41.69 -3.01
CA LEU A 169 11.34 40.89 -2.38
C LEU A 169 12.70 41.59 -2.56
N GLU A 170 12.97 42.13 -3.75
CA GLU A 170 14.14 42.95 -4.03
C GLU A 170 14.16 44.24 -3.18
N GLN A 171 13.02 44.93 -3.06
CA GLN A 171 12.86 46.10 -2.19
C GLN A 171 13.05 45.75 -0.71
N GLN A 172 12.56 44.59 -0.25
CA GLN A 172 12.79 44.11 1.12
C GLN A 172 14.27 43.78 1.35
N ILE A 173 14.96 43.17 0.40
CA ILE A 173 16.40 42.91 0.49
C ILE A 173 17.17 44.24 0.50
N LYS A 174 16.82 45.18 -0.37
CA LYS A 174 17.41 46.53 -0.42
C LYS A 174 17.14 47.29 0.88
N ALA A 175 15.93 47.23 1.42
CA ALA A 175 15.56 47.84 2.69
C ALA A 175 16.34 47.24 3.86
N LYS A 176 16.47 45.91 3.92
CA LYS A 176 17.32 45.23 4.92
C LYS A 176 18.78 45.65 4.81
N LYS A 177 19.33 45.71 3.59
CA LYS A 177 20.71 46.15 3.35
C LYS A 177 20.91 47.61 3.79
N ARG A 178 19.97 48.50 3.44
CA ARG A 178 19.97 49.91 3.86
C ARG A 178 19.82 50.06 5.37
N PHE A 179 18.96 49.27 5.99
CA PHE A 179 18.76 49.27 7.44
C PHE A 179 20.02 48.84 8.19
N ASN A 180 20.67 47.77 7.74
CA ASN A 180 21.94 47.33 8.32
C ASN A 180 23.05 48.39 8.12
N ALA A 181 23.11 49.01 6.94
CA ALA A 181 24.03 50.10 6.68
C ALA A 181 23.71 51.35 7.53
N SER A 182 22.42 51.65 7.76
CA SER A 182 22.02 52.79 8.60
C SER A 182 22.29 52.55 10.07
N ILE A 183 22.18 51.29 10.55
CA ILE A 183 22.64 50.95 11.90
C ILE A 183 24.12 51.30 12.00
N TYR A 184 24.95 50.80 11.07
CA TYR A 184 26.38 51.07 11.05
C TYR A 184 26.73 52.56 10.95
N GLU A 185 26.04 53.34 10.11
CA GLU A 185 26.27 54.78 9.96
C GLU A 185 25.77 55.61 11.15
N VAL A 186 24.65 55.24 11.76
CA VAL A 186 24.15 55.86 12.99
C VAL A 186 25.09 55.57 14.16
N ASP A 187 25.57 54.32 14.25
CA ASP A 187 26.64 53.92 15.17
C ASP A 187 27.84 54.86 15.00
N LYS A 188 28.39 54.93 13.78
CA LYS A 188 29.56 55.76 13.46
C LYS A 188 29.38 57.24 13.83
N LYS A 189 28.20 57.81 13.62
CA LYS A 189 27.90 59.22 13.95
C LYS A 189 27.70 59.46 15.44
N LEU A 190 27.06 58.52 16.15
CA LEU A 190 26.93 58.58 17.61
C LEU A 190 28.31 58.40 18.29
N PHE A 191 29.19 57.58 17.71
CA PHE A 191 30.55 57.31 18.19
C PHE A 191 31.60 58.37 17.85
N GLN A 192 31.31 59.33 16.96
CA GLN A 192 32.19 60.48 16.71
C GLN A 192 32.26 61.45 17.90
N TYR A 193 31.32 61.35 18.85
CA TYR A 193 31.30 62.15 20.08
C TYR A 193 31.28 61.22 21.30
N GLY A 194 32.44 60.65 21.62
CA GLY A 194 32.67 59.92 22.87
C GLY A 194 32.42 58.41 22.80
N VAL A 195 33.33 57.67 23.42
CA VAL A 195 33.31 56.20 23.52
C VAL A 195 32.12 55.78 24.40
N MET A 196 30.98 55.41 23.82
CA MET A 196 29.86 54.81 24.56
C MET A 196 29.29 53.58 23.85
N GLU A 197 29.40 52.41 24.51
CA GLU A 197 29.01 51.08 24.03
C GLU A 197 27.80 50.98 23.09
N GLU A 198 27.89 50.05 22.12
CA GLU A 198 26.81 49.66 21.19
C GLU A 198 25.42 49.64 21.86
N SER A 199 24.39 50.14 21.15
CA SER A 199 23.03 50.16 21.68
C SER A 199 22.57 48.76 22.11
N LYS A 200 21.80 48.67 23.21
CA LYS A 200 21.23 47.40 23.70
C LYS A 200 20.45 46.65 22.61
N TYR A 201 19.77 47.38 21.72
CA TYR A 201 19.03 46.82 20.59
C TYR A 201 19.95 46.23 19.52
N ALA A 202 21.00 46.93 19.11
CA ALA A 202 21.97 46.44 18.12
C ALA A 202 22.66 45.17 18.64
N ARG A 203 23.12 45.17 19.90
CA ARG A 203 23.71 44.01 20.57
C ARG A 203 22.77 42.81 20.59
N ASN A 204 21.51 43.01 20.98
CA ASN A 204 20.53 41.93 21.05
C ASN A 204 20.13 41.40 19.65
N TYR A 205 20.04 42.28 18.66
CA TYR A 205 19.78 41.87 17.28
C TYR A 205 20.93 41.04 16.70
N ALA A 206 22.18 41.48 16.88
CA ALA A 206 23.37 40.74 16.45
C ALA A 206 23.43 39.35 17.11
N LYS A 207 23.21 39.28 18.42
CA LYS A 207 23.10 37.99 19.16
C LYS A 207 22.02 37.07 18.58
N ASN A 208 20.85 37.62 18.26
CA ASN A 208 19.75 36.84 17.68
C ASN A 208 20.06 36.37 16.25
N ALA A 209 20.67 37.23 15.43
CA ALA A 209 21.09 36.88 14.07
C ALA A 209 22.14 35.77 14.10
N ASP A 210 23.14 35.88 14.96
CA ASP A 210 24.18 34.87 15.17
C ASP A 210 23.58 33.55 15.68
N ALA A 211 22.65 33.60 16.62
CA ALA A 211 21.95 32.41 17.12
C ALA A 211 21.17 31.71 16.00
N ILE A 212 20.46 32.46 15.14
CA ILE A 212 19.78 31.92 13.95
C ILE A 212 20.79 31.28 13.00
N HIS A 213 21.93 31.92 12.74
CA HIS A 213 22.99 31.36 11.89
C HIS A 213 23.58 30.05 12.45
N ARG A 214 23.87 30.02 13.75
CA ARG A 214 24.35 28.82 14.46
C ARG A 214 23.34 27.69 14.40
N LEU A 215 22.04 27.98 14.59
CA LEU A 215 20.96 26.99 14.45
C LEU A 215 20.86 26.46 13.02
N ILE A 216 20.96 27.33 12.01
CA ILE A 216 20.96 26.92 10.59
C ILE A 216 22.16 25.99 10.31
N GLN A 217 23.35 26.32 10.80
CA GLN A 217 24.53 25.47 10.64
C GLN A 217 24.41 24.15 11.40
N ALA A 218 23.92 24.17 12.63
CA ALA A 218 23.69 22.96 13.42
C ALA A 218 22.66 22.04 12.74
N ILE A 219 21.59 22.57 12.15
CA ILE A 219 20.60 21.80 11.38
C ILE A 219 21.24 21.21 10.11
N LYS A 220 22.09 21.97 9.41
CA LYS A 220 22.81 21.48 8.22
C LYS A 220 23.77 20.33 8.56
N ASN A 221 24.51 20.46 9.66
CA ASN A 221 25.55 19.53 10.08
C ASN A 221 25.02 18.39 10.98
N HIS A 222 23.73 18.35 11.29
CA HIS A 222 23.16 17.33 12.15
C HIS A 222 23.20 15.97 11.43
N PRO A 223 23.59 14.85 12.08
CA PRO A 223 23.70 13.54 11.44
C PRO A 223 22.36 13.02 10.85
N SER A 224 21.22 13.48 11.38
CA SER A 224 19.90 13.18 10.77
C SER A 224 19.53 14.05 9.55
N SER A 225 20.36 15.04 9.23
CA SER A 225 20.31 15.87 8.01
C SER A 225 21.04 15.18 6.85
N GLU A 226 22.11 14.44 7.15
CA GLU A 226 22.99 13.72 6.20
C GLU A 226 22.64 12.25 5.95
N LEU A 227 21.65 11.65 6.65
CA LEU A 227 21.01 10.38 6.21
C LEU A 227 20.19 10.53 4.90
N ALA A 228 20.45 11.63 4.18
CA ALA A 228 20.04 11.97 2.85
C ALA A 228 20.97 11.28 1.83
N GLY A 229 20.48 10.22 1.18
CA GLY A 229 21.03 9.78 -0.11
C GLY A 229 21.09 10.92 -1.14
N PRO A 230 21.78 10.73 -2.27
CA PRO A 230 22.49 11.77 -3.00
C PRO A 230 21.53 12.76 -3.67
N HIS A 231 21.13 13.79 -2.94
CA HIS A 231 20.75 15.03 -3.58
C HIS A 231 22.06 15.72 -3.95
N GLN A 232 22.49 15.55 -5.20
CA GLN A 232 23.64 16.26 -5.72
C GLN A 232 23.41 17.76 -5.47
N VAL A 233 24.35 18.37 -4.74
CA VAL A 233 24.36 19.80 -4.42
C VAL A 233 24.13 20.57 -5.72
N GLY A 234 22.96 21.22 -5.87
CA GLY A 234 22.59 21.99 -7.06
C GLY A 234 21.34 21.54 -7.80
N GLN A 235 20.78 20.35 -7.54
CA GLN A 235 19.51 19.94 -8.18
C GLN A 235 18.32 20.73 -7.60
N SER A 236 17.45 21.25 -8.47
CA SER A 236 16.23 21.93 -7.99
C SER A 236 15.22 20.91 -7.43
N LYS A 237 14.35 21.33 -6.51
CA LYS A 237 13.26 20.47 -6.02
C LYS A 237 12.36 19.95 -7.15
N SER A 238 12.20 20.73 -8.23
CA SER A 238 11.48 20.29 -9.42
C SER A 238 12.18 19.13 -10.14
N ASP A 239 13.51 19.18 -10.26
CA ASP A 239 14.29 18.13 -10.94
C ASP A 239 14.26 16.84 -10.12
N PHE A 240 14.37 16.95 -8.79
CA PHE A 240 14.19 15.81 -7.89
C PHE A 240 12.82 15.13 -8.06
N ILE A 241 11.73 15.90 -8.11
CA ILE A 241 10.39 15.33 -8.31
C ILE A 241 10.29 14.66 -9.67
N ARG A 242 10.84 15.24 -10.75
CA ARG A 242 10.86 14.64 -12.08
C ARG A 242 11.64 13.32 -12.10
N GLN A 243 12.81 13.28 -11.44
CA GLN A 243 13.58 12.04 -11.32
C GLN A 243 12.79 10.93 -10.62
N ILE A 244 12.08 11.25 -9.54
CA ILE A 244 11.20 10.28 -8.87
C ILE A 244 10.07 9.84 -9.82
N MET A 245 9.44 10.76 -10.55
CA MET A 245 8.37 10.44 -11.50
C MET A 245 8.86 9.48 -12.59
N HIS A 246 10.05 9.71 -13.17
CA HIS A 246 10.65 8.79 -14.14
C HIS A 246 10.90 7.39 -13.55
N GLY A 247 11.34 7.30 -12.29
CA GLY A 247 11.46 6.01 -11.60
C GLY A 247 10.11 5.30 -11.40
N LEU A 248 9.03 6.05 -11.15
CA LEU A 248 7.68 5.50 -11.04
C LEU A 248 7.12 5.06 -12.40
N GLU A 249 7.38 5.81 -13.48
CA GLU A 249 7.03 5.44 -14.85
C GLU A 249 7.74 4.15 -15.28
N ALA A 250 9.04 4.02 -14.98
CA ALA A 250 9.78 2.78 -15.20
C ALA A 250 9.18 1.60 -14.40
N SER A 251 8.76 1.86 -13.15
CA SER A 251 8.10 0.85 -12.32
C SER A 251 6.75 0.41 -12.91
N LEU A 252 5.98 1.32 -13.52
CA LEU A 252 4.73 0.98 -14.22
C LEU A 252 5.00 0.10 -15.45
N ALA A 253 6.06 0.37 -16.21
CA ALA A 253 6.44 -0.45 -17.35
C ALA A 253 6.81 -1.89 -16.92
N ILE A 254 7.55 -2.04 -15.82
CA ILE A 254 7.84 -3.37 -15.23
C ILE A 254 6.53 -4.06 -14.83
N LEU A 255 5.60 -3.35 -14.20
CA LEU A 255 4.29 -3.87 -13.83
C LEU A 255 3.43 -4.26 -15.05
N ASP A 256 3.60 -3.63 -16.21
CA ASP A 256 2.98 -4.03 -17.48
C ASP A 256 3.56 -5.34 -17.99
N GLN A 257 4.88 -5.52 -17.92
CA GLN A 257 5.55 -6.78 -18.26
C GLN A 257 5.12 -7.92 -17.34
N GLU A 258 5.05 -7.68 -16.02
CA GLU A 258 4.54 -8.67 -15.06
C GLU A 258 3.11 -9.12 -15.41
N LYS A 259 2.25 -8.21 -15.87
CA LYS A 259 0.89 -8.55 -16.32
C LYS A 259 0.91 -9.48 -17.55
N GLN A 260 1.84 -9.30 -18.48
CA GLN A 260 2.00 -10.21 -19.62
C GLN A 260 2.44 -11.60 -19.17
N ILE A 261 3.40 -11.67 -18.23
CA ILE A 261 3.87 -12.93 -17.63
C ILE A 261 2.70 -13.68 -16.97
N LEU A 262 1.84 -12.98 -16.22
CA LEU A 262 0.64 -13.59 -15.63
C LEU A 262 -0.32 -14.16 -16.69
N GLY A 263 -0.46 -13.47 -17.84
CA GLY A 263 -1.22 -13.99 -18.97
C GLY A 263 -0.66 -15.29 -19.52
N TYR A 264 0.67 -15.40 -19.65
CA TYR A 264 1.34 -16.63 -20.06
C TYR A 264 1.21 -17.74 -19.02
N MET A 265 1.34 -17.43 -17.73
CA MET A 265 1.14 -18.40 -16.66
C MET A 265 -0.29 -18.95 -16.67
N ALA A 266 -1.30 -18.09 -16.83
CA ALA A 266 -2.68 -18.52 -16.98
C ALA A 266 -2.89 -19.43 -18.21
N LYS A 267 -2.22 -19.12 -19.33
CA LYS A 267 -2.22 -19.99 -20.51
C LYS A 267 -1.62 -21.36 -20.22
N VAL A 268 -0.48 -21.43 -19.53
CA VAL A 268 0.13 -22.72 -19.14
C VAL A 268 -0.83 -23.51 -18.24
N VAL A 269 -1.44 -22.88 -17.24
CA VAL A 269 -2.43 -23.53 -16.37
C VAL A 269 -3.64 -24.05 -17.18
N SER A 270 -4.08 -23.33 -18.21
CA SER A 270 -5.16 -23.82 -19.09
C SER A 270 -4.74 -25.02 -19.95
N LEU A 271 -3.49 -25.07 -20.39
CA LEU A 271 -2.94 -26.22 -21.11
C LEU A 271 -2.77 -27.42 -20.18
N ASP A 272 -2.29 -27.21 -18.94
CA ASP A 272 -2.22 -28.25 -17.91
C ASP A 272 -3.61 -28.81 -17.61
N ALA A 273 -4.63 -27.94 -17.50
CA ALA A 273 -6.02 -28.34 -17.30
C ALA A 273 -6.54 -29.22 -18.43
N ARG A 274 -6.24 -28.84 -19.67
CA ARG A 274 -6.62 -29.60 -20.87
C ARG A 274 -5.90 -30.95 -20.90
N ALA A 275 -4.59 -30.98 -20.68
CA ALA A 275 -3.82 -32.22 -20.66
C ALA A 275 -4.31 -33.17 -19.57
N LEU A 276 -4.68 -32.66 -18.39
CA LEU A 276 -5.27 -33.46 -17.32
C LEU A 276 -6.62 -34.05 -17.73
N ALA A 277 -7.47 -33.27 -18.39
CA ALA A 277 -8.77 -33.75 -18.89
C ALA A 277 -8.62 -34.82 -19.99
N GLU A 278 -7.63 -34.70 -20.88
CA GLU A 278 -7.30 -35.70 -21.91
C GLU A 278 -6.68 -36.97 -21.31
N SER A 279 -5.99 -36.87 -20.16
CA SER A 279 -5.34 -38.00 -19.49
C SER A 279 -6.28 -38.89 -18.67
N LEU A 280 -7.52 -38.45 -18.46
CA LEU A 280 -8.54 -39.28 -17.84
C LEU A 280 -8.84 -40.43 -18.80
N PRO A 281 -8.79 -41.71 -18.35
CA PRO A 281 -9.25 -42.80 -19.19
C PRO A 281 -10.67 -42.45 -19.64
N GLU A 282 -10.93 -42.51 -20.95
CA GLU A 282 -12.28 -42.44 -21.51
C GLU A 282 -13.13 -43.29 -20.58
N ALA A 283 -13.97 -42.65 -19.77
CA ALA A 283 -14.88 -43.37 -18.90
C ALA A 283 -15.54 -44.34 -19.86
N GLN A 284 -15.29 -45.64 -19.68
CA GLN A 284 -15.85 -46.66 -20.55
C GLN A 284 -17.28 -46.22 -20.72
N VAL A 285 -17.63 -45.79 -21.94
CA VAL A 285 -19.02 -45.59 -22.28
C VAL A 285 -19.50 -47.02 -22.37
N VAL A 286 -19.67 -47.65 -21.20
CA VAL A 286 -20.67 -48.64 -20.95
C VAL A 286 -21.92 -47.88 -21.33
N ARG A 287 -22.27 -47.97 -22.62
CA ARG A 287 -23.63 -47.90 -23.07
C ARG A 287 -24.34 -48.84 -22.12
N LYS A 288 -24.91 -48.25 -21.08
CA LYS A 288 -25.76 -48.94 -20.16
C LYS A 288 -26.96 -49.28 -21.01
N ASP A 289 -26.90 -50.46 -21.63
CA ASP A 289 -28.00 -51.03 -22.38
C ASP A 289 -29.23 -50.84 -21.51
N SER A 290 -30.10 -49.96 -21.99
CA SER A 290 -31.28 -49.50 -21.31
C SER A 290 -32.35 -50.59 -21.35
N ASN A 291 -32.05 -51.79 -20.88
CA ASN A 291 -33.03 -52.83 -20.59
C ASN A 291 -33.61 -52.67 -19.18
N LYS A 292 -33.89 -51.42 -18.81
CA LYS A 292 -34.63 -51.05 -17.59
C LYS A 292 -36.16 -51.15 -17.64
N PRO A 293 -36.86 -51.67 -18.67
CA PRO A 293 -38.27 -52.02 -18.50
C PRO A 293 -38.49 -53.45 -17.98
N LEU A 294 -37.54 -54.39 -18.13
CA LEU A 294 -37.77 -55.80 -17.77
C LEU A 294 -37.75 -56.09 -16.25
N LYS A 295 -36.96 -55.33 -15.47
CA LYS A 295 -36.96 -55.42 -13.99
C LYS A 295 -38.15 -54.72 -13.32
N ALA A 296 -38.95 -53.97 -14.08
CA ALA A 296 -40.16 -53.34 -13.58
C ALA A 296 -41.39 -54.27 -13.68
N ILE A 297 -41.33 -55.29 -14.55
CA ILE A 297 -42.45 -56.23 -14.78
C ILE A 297 -42.68 -57.14 -13.57
N GLU A 298 -41.64 -57.46 -12.79
CA GLU A 298 -41.75 -58.22 -11.53
C GLU A 298 -42.55 -57.48 -10.44
N PHE A 299 -42.81 -56.17 -10.58
CA PHE A 299 -43.69 -55.41 -9.69
C PHE A 299 -45.17 -55.42 -10.13
N PHE A 300 -45.50 -56.00 -11.28
CA PHE A 300 -46.85 -55.99 -11.86
C PHE A 300 -47.45 -57.39 -12.08
N ILE A 301 -46.77 -58.46 -11.65
CA ILE A 301 -47.27 -59.83 -11.72
C ILE A 301 -47.14 -60.43 -10.31
N ASN A 302 -48.29 -60.76 -9.70
CA ASN A 302 -48.48 -61.27 -8.33
C ASN A 302 -47.45 -62.30 -7.84
#